data_AF-A0A850BIS2-F1
#
_entry.id   AF-A0A850BIS2-F1
#
_cell.length_a   1.000
_cell.length_b   1.000
_cell.length_c   1.000
_cell.angle_alpha   90.00
_cell.angle_beta   90.00
_cell.angle_gamma   90.00
#
_symmetry.space_group_name_H-M   'P 1'
#
loop_
_entity.id
_entity.type
_entity.pdbx_description
1 polymer ?
#
loop_
_entity_poly.entity_id
_entity_poly.type
_entity_poly.pdbx_seq_one_letter_code
_entity_poly.pdbx_strand_id
1 'polypeptide(L)'
;MTEVALFGWLIATLASAASVFFLVMALGSAAFLALVAARALEERFAHEASRSLEAGPWDPPRVRRAVLIAGGFWALVALGFGVAGLRVGGAFLTGVVIGAGSLAVFGAAALGTLLGLRGVSVLVVARRRRIAMLRDAEKERARLLDESRRRHLEGADIREQVADAEGALLRLRAALRSLKDMKLALDEKLEAISNSANNNVDTNTNTNINTNINTKSMADEYARLRDAIGAKLDLGARILSAAEIAVFRLACFEPLRRLLRRRPHEATAGLSRARTASELAACIDRAIDEIQTFLGELDGGRAVLDALADRRPEASVEGASDDPLKLARAEIDAVEAAYHAVLERAGVVRAKIMARAGMEQVTRAVGALSESARGTALDDGELRLLLDEVARAESAMSITAPSNGDVRGLTEALVRSAAALDTAGAGDSVSLDELVKAMREIG
;
A
#
# COMPACT_ATOMS: atom_id res chain seq x y z
N MET A 1 -33.61 2.99 86.73
CA MET A 1 -32.63 1.89 86.53
C MET A 1 -32.67 1.30 85.12
N THR A 2 -33.78 1.35 84.39
CA THR A 2 -33.87 0.88 82.99
C THR A 2 -33.08 1.73 81.99
N GLU A 3 -32.93 3.04 82.22
CA GLU A 3 -32.21 3.93 81.29
C GLU A 3 -30.69 3.71 81.26
N VAL A 4 -30.08 3.31 82.38
CA VAL A 4 -28.62 3.04 82.46
C VAL A 4 -28.26 1.73 81.73
N ALA A 5 -29.12 0.72 81.79
CA ALA A 5 -28.92 -0.54 81.07
C ALA A 5 -29.06 -0.37 79.55
N LEU A 6 -29.95 0.52 79.11
CA LEU A 6 -30.18 0.80 77.69
C LEU A 6 -28.99 1.54 77.06
N PHE A 7 -28.40 2.50 77.79
CA PHE A 7 -27.16 3.16 77.36
C PHE A 7 -25.95 2.22 77.27
N GLY A 8 -25.81 1.29 78.23
CA GLY A 8 -24.73 0.29 78.20
C GLY A 8 -24.84 -0.66 77.00
N TRP A 9 -26.06 -1.11 76.66
CA TRP A 9 -26.29 -1.98 75.50
C TRP A 9 -26.09 -1.26 74.17
N LEU A 10 -26.46 0.02 74.09
CA LEU A 10 -26.25 0.84 72.90
C LEU A 10 -24.76 1.07 72.62
N ILE A 11 -23.96 1.34 73.67
CA ILE A 11 -22.51 1.53 73.53
C ILE A 11 -21.82 0.21 73.13
N ALA A 12 -22.24 -0.94 73.68
CA ALA A 12 -21.70 -2.24 73.32
C ALA A 12 -22.01 -2.65 71.87
N THR A 13 -23.22 -2.35 71.39
CA THR A 13 -23.62 -2.62 69.99
C THR A 13 -22.95 -1.68 69.00
N LEU A 14 -22.79 -0.39 69.33
CA LEU A 14 -22.03 0.57 68.52
C LEU A 14 -20.54 0.21 68.44
N ALA A 15 -19.92 -0.21 69.55
CA ALA A 15 -18.54 -0.67 69.55
C ALA A 15 -18.35 -1.94 68.69
N SER A 16 -19.31 -2.87 68.74
CA SER A 16 -19.31 -4.08 67.89
C SER A 16 -19.41 -3.73 66.41
N ALA A 17 -20.36 -2.88 66.02
CA ALA A 17 -20.53 -2.44 64.63
C ALA A 17 -19.30 -1.70 64.10
N ALA A 18 -18.69 -0.82 64.91
CA ALA A 18 -17.47 -0.13 64.54
C ALA A 18 -16.30 -1.10 64.32
N SER A 19 -16.14 -2.12 65.18
CA SER A 19 -15.08 -3.13 65.03
C SER A 19 -15.22 -3.96 63.75
N VAL A 20 -16.44 -4.32 63.36
CA VAL A 20 -16.73 -5.03 62.10
C VAL A 20 -16.40 -4.13 60.91
N PHE A 21 -16.76 -2.84 60.98
CA PHE A 21 -16.44 -1.88 59.92
C PHE A 21 -14.91 -1.73 59.74
N PHE A 22 -14.15 -1.60 60.82
CA PHE A 22 -12.69 -1.53 60.75
C PHE A 22 -12.06 -2.83 60.24
N LEU A 23 -12.61 -3.99 60.59
CA LEU A 23 -12.14 -5.28 60.08
C LEU A 23 -12.35 -5.39 58.56
N VAL A 24 -13.53 -4.99 58.07
CA VAL A 24 -13.85 -4.99 56.63
C VAL A 24 -12.95 -4.01 55.88
N MET A 25 -12.73 -2.81 56.43
CA MET A 25 -11.78 -1.83 55.87
C MET A 25 -10.35 -2.37 55.83
N ALA A 26 -9.88 -3.04 56.87
CA ALA A 26 -8.54 -3.62 56.93
C ALA A 26 -8.38 -4.77 55.92
N LEU A 27 -9.38 -5.66 55.80
CA LEU A 27 -9.41 -6.74 54.82
C LEU A 27 -9.47 -6.19 53.38
N GLY A 28 -10.28 -5.16 53.14
CA GLY A 28 -10.35 -4.48 51.85
C GLY A 28 -9.02 -3.81 51.47
N SER A 29 -8.37 -3.15 52.43
CA SER A 29 -7.07 -2.51 52.22
C SER A 29 -5.95 -3.54 51.97
N ALA A 30 -5.96 -4.66 52.71
CA ALA A 30 -5.00 -5.75 52.52
C ALA A 30 -5.19 -6.43 51.16
N ALA A 31 -6.44 -6.69 50.75
CA ALA A 31 -6.75 -7.25 49.43
C ALA A 31 -6.37 -6.29 48.30
N PHE A 32 -6.60 -4.99 48.48
CA PHE A 32 -6.18 -3.97 47.52
C PHE A 32 -4.65 -3.91 47.39
N LEU A 33 -3.91 -3.90 48.50
CA LEU A 33 -2.44 -3.95 48.48
C LEU A 33 -1.93 -5.24 47.85
N ALA A 34 -2.59 -6.38 48.07
CA ALA A 34 -2.27 -7.64 47.42
C ALA A 34 -2.43 -7.57 45.89
N LEU A 35 -3.53 -6.97 45.43
CA LEU A 35 -3.81 -6.80 44.01
C LEU A 35 -2.81 -5.84 43.34
N VAL A 36 -2.48 -4.73 44.01
CA VAL A 36 -1.48 -3.76 43.53
C VAL A 36 -0.09 -4.38 43.48
N ALA A 37 0.30 -5.13 44.50
CA ALA A 37 1.58 -5.84 44.52
C ALA A 37 1.65 -6.92 43.43
N ALA A 38 0.55 -7.65 43.19
CA ALA A 38 0.48 -8.64 42.12
C ALA A 38 0.64 -8.00 40.73
N ARG A 39 -0.02 -6.85 40.48
CA ARG A 39 0.16 -6.10 39.23
C ARG A 39 1.56 -5.53 39.06
N ALA A 40 2.13 -4.95 40.12
CA ALA A 40 3.49 -4.41 40.07
C ALA A 40 4.53 -5.51 39.78
N LEU A 41 4.30 -6.73 40.30
CA LEU A 41 5.11 -7.90 39.95
C LEU A 41 4.90 -8.33 38.51
N GLU A 42 3.66 -8.36 38.01
CA GLU A 42 3.35 -8.71 36.62
C GLU A 42 4.03 -7.75 35.62
N GLU A 43 4.02 -6.44 35.89
CA GLU A 43 4.71 -5.45 35.06
C GLU A 43 6.23 -5.63 35.06
N ARG A 44 6.83 -5.88 36.24
CA ARG A 44 8.26 -6.19 36.32
C ARG A 44 8.62 -7.47 35.57
N PHE A 45 7.82 -8.52 35.69
CA PHE A 45 8.03 -9.76 34.95
C PHE A 45 7.79 -9.61 33.46
N ALA A 46 6.86 -8.76 33.02
CA ALA A 46 6.66 -8.44 31.60
C ALA A 46 7.88 -7.71 31.02
N HIS A 47 8.49 -6.79 31.78
CA HIS A 47 9.72 -6.09 31.40
C HIS A 47 10.97 -6.98 31.41
N GLU A 48 11.07 -7.94 32.32
CA GLU A 48 12.16 -8.94 32.31
C GLU A 48 11.93 -10.03 31.24
N ALA A 49 10.67 -10.36 30.93
CA ALA A 49 10.31 -11.28 29.85
C ALA A 49 10.67 -10.70 28.48
N SER A 50 10.48 -9.40 28.26
CA SER A 50 10.87 -8.74 27.02
C SER A 50 12.39 -8.68 26.84
N ARG A 51 13.17 -8.46 27.90
CA ARG A 51 14.65 -8.53 27.84
C ARG A 51 15.20 -9.95 27.68
N SER A 52 14.55 -10.95 28.29
CA SER A 52 15.02 -12.35 28.21
C SER A 52 14.67 -13.03 26.88
N LEU A 53 13.72 -12.49 26.11
CA LEU A 53 13.43 -12.94 24.74
C LEU A 53 14.62 -12.72 23.77
N GLU A 54 15.56 -11.84 24.10
CA GLU A 54 16.80 -11.64 23.35
C GLU A 54 17.96 -12.54 23.81
N ALA A 55 17.85 -13.21 24.97
CA ALA A 55 18.99 -13.86 25.65
C ALA A 55 18.91 -15.41 25.77
N GLY A 56 17.98 -16.08 25.10
CA GLY A 56 17.94 -17.56 25.03
C GLY A 56 16.92 -18.25 25.96
N PRO A 57 16.93 -19.60 26.03
CA PRO A 57 15.81 -20.39 26.51
C PRO A 57 15.54 -20.17 28.00
N TRP A 58 14.29 -19.86 28.33
CA TRP A 58 13.80 -19.64 29.69
C TRP A 58 14.12 -20.81 30.62
N ASP A 59 14.86 -20.52 31.70
CA ASP A 59 15.19 -21.48 32.74
C ASP A 59 14.05 -21.52 33.79
N PRO A 60 13.22 -22.58 33.84
CA PRO A 60 12.04 -22.65 34.69
C PRO A 60 12.26 -22.60 36.23
N PRO A 61 13.44 -22.89 36.83
CA PRO A 61 13.56 -22.87 38.29
C PRO A 61 13.53 -21.46 38.90
N ARG A 62 13.85 -20.40 38.14
CA ARG A 62 13.90 -19.02 38.68
C ARG A 62 12.50 -18.44 38.94
N VAL A 63 11.58 -18.66 38.01
CA VAL A 63 10.17 -18.25 38.16
C VAL A 63 9.52 -19.00 39.33
N ARG A 64 9.85 -20.28 39.49
CA ARG A 64 9.33 -21.10 40.60
C ARG A 64 9.80 -20.61 41.97
N ARG A 65 11.04 -20.12 42.08
CA ARG A 65 11.57 -19.51 43.32
C ARG A 65 10.87 -18.18 43.63
N ALA A 66 10.64 -17.33 42.64
CA ALA A 66 9.95 -16.04 42.85
C ALA A 66 8.51 -16.23 43.34
N VAL A 67 7.78 -17.19 42.76
CA VAL A 67 6.41 -17.52 43.19
C VAL A 67 6.39 -18.12 44.61
N LEU A 68 7.35 -18.97 44.97
CA LEU A 68 7.46 -19.51 46.33
C LEU A 68 7.77 -18.43 47.38
N ILE A 69 8.63 -17.46 47.04
CA ILE A 69 8.95 -16.33 47.94
C ILE A 69 7.72 -15.42 48.15
N ALA A 70 6.99 -15.10 47.08
CA ALA A 70 5.77 -14.31 47.18
C ALA A 70 4.68 -15.05 47.99
N GLY A 71 4.49 -16.35 47.75
CA GLY A 71 3.54 -17.18 48.52
C GLY A 71 3.91 -17.29 50.01
N GLY A 72 5.19 -17.45 50.33
CA GLY A 72 5.68 -17.51 51.70
C GLY A 72 5.47 -16.20 52.48
N PHE A 73 5.63 -15.05 51.80
CA PHE A 73 5.38 -13.74 52.40
C PHE A 73 3.90 -13.56 52.81
N TRP A 74 2.96 -13.94 51.93
CA TRP A 74 1.52 -13.85 52.24
C TRP A 74 1.08 -14.81 53.35
N ALA A 75 1.68 -16.02 53.41
CA ALA A 75 1.42 -16.95 54.50
C ALA A 75 1.88 -16.39 55.87
N LEU A 76 3.03 -15.70 55.91
CA LEU A 76 3.51 -15.03 57.13
C LEU A 76 2.61 -13.86 57.56
N VAL A 77 2.10 -13.07 56.61
CA VAL A 77 1.16 -11.98 56.90
C VAL A 77 -0.15 -12.51 57.45
N ALA A 78 -0.70 -13.57 56.86
CA ALA A 78 -1.92 -14.22 57.36
C ALA A 78 -1.74 -14.78 58.78
N LEU A 79 -0.57 -15.38 59.05
CA LEU A 79 -0.23 -15.92 60.38
C LEU A 79 -0.08 -14.80 61.42
N GLY A 80 0.52 -13.66 61.05
CA GLY A 80 0.62 -12.47 61.90
C GLY A 80 -0.75 -11.90 62.30
N PHE A 81 -1.70 -11.84 61.35
CA PHE A 81 -3.07 -11.38 61.63
C PHE A 81 -3.84 -12.36 62.55
N GLY A 82 -3.65 -13.67 62.36
CA GLY A 82 -4.25 -14.69 63.24
C GLY A 82 -3.76 -14.59 64.70
N VAL A 83 -2.47 -14.30 64.90
CA VAL A 83 -1.89 -14.13 66.24
C VAL A 83 -2.32 -12.81 66.89
N ALA A 84 -2.44 -11.72 66.12
CA ALA A 84 -2.91 -10.43 66.62
C ALA A 84 -4.39 -10.47 67.05
N GLY A 85 -5.23 -11.19 66.32
CA GLY A 85 -6.65 -11.39 66.67
C GLY A 85 -6.85 -12.20 67.95
N LEU A 86 -5.90 -13.06 68.33
CA LEU A 86 -5.99 -13.88 69.55
C LEU A 86 -5.76 -13.10 70.84
N ARG A 87 -5.18 -11.89 70.78
CA ARG A 87 -4.81 -11.09 71.97
C ARG A 87 -5.86 -10.06 72.40
N VAL A 88 -6.91 -9.84 71.61
CA VAL A 88 -7.99 -8.90 71.96
C VAL A 88 -9.17 -9.68 72.55
N GLY A 89 -9.08 -9.97 73.85
CA GLY A 89 -10.22 -10.15 74.78
C GLY A 89 -11.35 -11.13 74.45
N GLY A 90 -11.24 -12.37 74.97
CA GLY A 90 -12.35 -12.95 75.76
C GLY A 90 -13.51 -13.67 75.05
N ALA A 91 -13.45 -13.99 73.75
CA ALA A 91 -14.45 -14.85 73.09
C ALA A 91 -13.79 -16.07 72.42
N PHE A 92 -13.45 -17.08 73.22
CA PHE A 92 -12.64 -18.24 72.80
C PHE A 92 -13.33 -19.22 71.84
N LEU A 93 -14.64 -19.08 71.56
CA LEU A 93 -15.40 -20.02 70.72
C LEU A 93 -15.67 -19.54 69.28
N THR A 94 -15.59 -18.24 68.99
CA THR A 94 -15.77 -17.70 67.61
C THR A 94 -14.47 -17.58 66.82
N GLY A 95 -13.30 -17.51 67.49
CA GLY A 95 -12.00 -17.44 66.81
C GLY A 95 -11.54 -18.75 66.15
N VAL A 96 -11.93 -19.91 66.70
CA VAL A 96 -11.48 -21.22 66.21
C VAL A 96 -12.18 -21.62 64.89
N VAL A 97 -13.45 -21.25 64.71
CA VAL A 97 -14.21 -21.56 63.49
C VAL A 97 -13.74 -20.70 62.30
N ILE A 98 -13.32 -19.45 62.54
CA ILE A 98 -12.77 -18.56 61.50
C ILE A 98 -11.31 -18.93 61.16
N GLY A 99 -10.54 -19.43 62.13
CA GLY A 99 -9.18 -19.94 61.92
C GLY A 99 -9.12 -21.26 61.12
N ALA A 100 -10.07 -22.17 61.32
CA ALA A 100 -10.13 -23.42 60.56
C ALA A 100 -10.67 -23.22 59.13
N GLY A 101 -11.62 -22.29 58.93
CA GLY A 101 -12.16 -21.97 57.61
C GLY A 101 -11.14 -21.29 56.69
N SER A 102 -10.25 -20.45 57.23
CA SER A 102 -9.24 -19.76 56.43
C SER A 102 -8.14 -20.70 55.91
N LEU A 103 -7.68 -21.67 56.71
CA LEU A 103 -6.67 -22.66 56.27
C LEU A 103 -7.17 -23.57 55.13
N ALA A 104 -8.44 -23.95 55.11
CA ALA A 104 -9.02 -24.75 54.02
C ALA A 104 -9.16 -23.95 52.72
N VAL A 105 -9.52 -22.66 52.80
CA VAL A 105 -9.64 -21.78 51.63
C VAL A 105 -8.26 -21.47 51.02
N PHE A 106 -7.22 -21.26 51.85
CA PHE A 106 -5.86 -21.06 51.36
C PHE A 106 -5.21 -22.35 50.82
N GLY A 107 -5.50 -23.51 51.40
CA GLY A 107 -5.05 -24.81 50.88
C GLY A 107 -5.67 -25.17 49.52
N ALA A 108 -6.97 -24.88 49.32
CA ALA A 108 -7.65 -25.05 48.04
C ALA A 108 -7.16 -24.05 46.97
N ALA A 109 -6.86 -22.81 47.36
CA ALA A 109 -6.27 -21.82 46.46
C ALA A 109 -4.83 -22.18 46.02
N ALA A 110 -4.03 -22.79 46.89
CA ALA A 110 -2.68 -23.26 46.56
C ALA A 110 -2.68 -24.48 45.60
N LEU A 111 -3.65 -25.40 45.75
CA LEU A 111 -3.82 -26.52 44.80
C LEU A 111 -4.45 -26.07 43.48
N GLY A 112 -5.39 -25.12 43.51
CA GLY A 112 -5.99 -24.52 42.33
C GLY A 112 -4.99 -23.74 41.46
N THR A 113 -4.02 -23.07 42.08
CA THR A 113 -2.94 -22.37 41.35
C THR A 113 -1.94 -23.34 40.69
N LEU A 114 -1.64 -24.48 41.32
CA LEU A 114 -0.75 -25.50 40.73
C LEU A 114 -1.39 -26.30 39.58
N LEU A 115 -2.69 -26.59 39.64
CA LEU A 115 -3.43 -27.20 38.53
C LEU A 115 -3.75 -26.18 37.41
N GLY A 116 -4.02 -24.92 37.77
CA GLY A 116 -4.17 -23.81 36.84
C GLY A 116 -2.91 -23.55 36.01
N LEU A 117 -1.71 -23.68 36.61
CA LEU A 117 -0.43 -23.51 35.92
C LEU A 117 -0.19 -24.53 34.78
N ARG A 118 -0.74 -25.75 34.88
CA ARG A 118 -0.68 -26.75 33.79
C ARG A 118 -1.73 -26.51 32.69
N GLY A 119 -2.90 -25.98 33.03
CA GLY A 119 -3.89 -25.55 32.03
C GLY A 119 -3.42 -24.31 31.24
N VAL A 120 -2.75 -23.38 31.91
CA VAL A 120 -2.20 -22.17 31.30
C VAL A 120 -1.06 -22.48 30.33
N SER A 121 -0.21 -23.49 30.58
CA SER A 121 0.87 -23.82 29.65
C SER A 121 0.34 -24.38 28.31
N VAL A 122 -0.71 -25.20 28.33
CA VAL A 122 -1.37 -25.71 27.10
C VAL A 122 -2.06 -24.58 26.34
N LEU A 123 -2.73 -23.67 27.04
CA LEU A 123 -3.34 -22.48 26.43
C LEU A 123 -2.29 -21.51 25.86
N VAL A 124 -1.13 -21.37 26.49
CA VAL A 124 -0.02 -20.55 25.98
C VAL A 124 0.60 -21.18 24.74
N VAL A 125 0.78 -22.50 24.69
CA VAL A 125 1.25 -23.19 23.48
C VAL A 125 0.24 -23.08 22.34
N ALA A 126 -1.05 -23.26 22.61
CA ALA A 126 -2.12 -23.08 21.62
C ALA A 126 -2.20 -21.62 21.13
N ARG A 127 -2.05 -20.64 22.03
CA ARG A 127 -2.02 -19.21 21.68
C ARG A 127 -0.78 -18.86 20.86
N ARG A 128 0.40 -19.41 21.19
CA ARG A 128 1.62 -19.26 20.38
C ARG A 128 1.46 -19.84 18.98
N ARG A 129 0.85 -21.02 18.85
CA ARG A 129 0.55 -21.61 17.53
C ARG A 129 -0.43 -20.76 16.72
N ARG A 130 -1.49 -20.22 17.35
CA ARG A 130 -2.42 -19.28 16.67
C ARG A 130 -1.73 -17.99 16.25
N ILE A 131 -0.88 -17.41 17.10
CA ILE A 131 -0.11 -16.21 16.76
C ILE A 131 0.88 -16.49 15.61
N ALA A 132 1.52 -17.67 15.60
CA ALA A 132 2.40 -18.08 14.50
C ALA A 132 1.62 -18.23 13.19
N MET A 133 0.47 -18.93 13.21
CA MET A 133 -0.40 -19.07 12.03
C MET A 133 -0.92 -17.72 11.51
N LEU A 134 -1.28 -16.79 12.40
CA LEU A 134 -1.70 -15.44 12.01
C LEU A 134 -0.54 -14.64 11.39
N ARG A 135 0.66 -14.72 11.96
CA ARG A 135 1.86 -14.07 11.39
C ARG A 135 2.23 -14.66 10.03
N ASP A 136 2.10 -15.97 9.85
CA ASP A 136 2.38 -16.61 8.56
C ASP A 136 1.32 -16.24 7.52
N ALA A 137 0.04 -16.16 7.92
CA ALA A 137 -1.03 -15.66 7.06
C ALA A 137 -0.87 -14.17 6.71
N GLU A 138 -0.40 -13.34 7.64
CA GLU A 138 -0.09 -11.93 7.39
C GLU A 138 1.08 -11.77 6.43
N LYS A 139 2.15 -12.57 6.60
CA LYS A 139 3.28 -12.59 5.66
C LYS A 139 2.85 -13.01 4.26
N GLU A 140 1.99 -14.02 4.15
CA GLU A 140 1.51 -14.47 2.85
C GLU A 140 0.61 -13.43 2.19
N ARG A 141 -0.27 -12.78 2.95
CA ARG A 141 -1.06 -11.64 2.45
C ARG A 141 -0.17 -10.49 2.01
N ALA A 142 0.87 -10.16 2.77
CA ALA A 142 1.83 -9.12 2.39
C ALA A 142 2.54 -9.47 1.08
N ARG A 143 2.97 -10.73 0.91
CA ARG A 143 3.58 -11.22 -0.35
C ARG A 143 2.62 -11.11 -1.53
N LEU A 144 1.37 -11.55 -1.37
CA LEU A 144 0.37 -11.47 -2.44
C LEU A 144 0.03 -10.02 -2.80
N LEU A 145 -0.03 -9.12 -1.81
CA LEU A 145 -0.22 -7.70 -2.04
C LEU A 145 0.98 -7.07 -2.76
N ASP A 146 2.21 -7.42 -2.36
CA ASP A 146 3.43 -6.95 -3.02
C ASP A 146 3.52 -7.47 -4.45
N GLU A 147 3.16 -8.74 -4.69
CA GLU A 147 3.13 -9.32 -6.04
C GLU A 147 2.04 -8.67 -6.90
N SER A 148 0.83 -8.49 -6.36
CA SER A 148 -0.26 -7.79 -7.03
C SER A 148 0.13 -6.35 -7.37
N ARG A 149 0.77 -5.64 -6.42
CA ARG A 149 1.29 -4.29 -6.63
C ARG A 149 2.36 -4.27 -7.70
N ARG A 150 3.30 -5.21 -7.71
CA ARG A 150 4.31 -5.35 -8.78
C ARG A 150 3.66 -5.57 -10.13
N ARG A 151 2.71 -6.52 -10.25
CA ARG A 151 1.98 -6.77 -11.50
C ARG A 151 1.24 -5.53 -11.99
N HIS A 152 0.62 -4.78 -11.08
CA HIS A 152 -0.07 -3.54 -11.41
C HIS A 152 0.89 -2.44 -11.89
N LEU A 153 2.03 -2.26 -11.21
CA LEU A 153 3.10 -1.31 -11.60
C LEU A 153 3.77 -1.72 -12.93
N GLU A 154 3.88 -3.01 -13.20
CA GLU A 154 4.35 -3.55 -14.48
C GLU A 154 3.32 -3.41 -15.61
N GLY A 155 2.08 -3.01 -15.30
CA GLY A 155 0.99 -2.91 -16.27
C GLY A 155 0.55 -4.27 -16.82
N ALA A 156 0.72 -5.36 -16.06
CA ALA A 156 0.34 -6.71 -16.50
C ALA A 156 -1.16 -6.82 -16.84
N ASP A 157 -2.01 -6.17 -16.05
CA ASP A 157 -3.45 -6.02 -16.27
C ASP A 157 -3.78 -5.24 -17.55
N ILE A 158 -2.99 -4.21 -17.91
CA ILE A 158 -3.23 -3.46 -19.15
C ILE A 158 -2.87 -4.34 -20.36
N ARG A 159 -1.75 -5.08 -20.27
CA ARG A 159 -1.37 -6.04 -21.32
C ARG A 159 -2.39 -7.16 -21.48
N GLU A 160 -2.94 -7.66 -20.37
CA GLU A 160 -4.02 -8.65 -20.37
C GLU A 160 -5.29 -8.08 -21.03
N GLN A 161 -5.67 -6.84 -20.71
CA GLN A 161 -6.81 -6.17 -21.37
C GLN A 161 -6.62 -6.03 -22.89
N VAL A 162 -5.43 -5.64 -23.35
CA VAL A 162 -5.12 -5.55 -24.78
C VAL A 162 -5.17 -6.94 -25.43
N ALA A 163 -4.57 -7.95 -24.81
CA ALA A 163 -4.57 -9.32 -25.30
C ALA A 163 -5.98 -9.92 -25.38
N ASP A 164 -6.83 -9.66 -24.37
CA ASP A 164 -8.23 -10.09 -24.35
C ASP A 164 -9.04 -9.42 -25.45
N ALA A 165 -8.80 -8.13 -25.70
CA ALA A 165 -9.46 -7.37 -26.74
C ALA A 165 -9.04 -7.86 -28.15
N GLU A 166 -7.75 -8.14 -28.35
CA GLU A 166 -7.24 -8.79 -29.58
C GLU A 166 -7.85 -10.20 -29.76
N GLY A 167 -7.93 -10.99 -28.69
CA GLY A 167 -8.58 -12.29 -28.69
C GLY A 167 -10.07 -12.22 -29.05
N ALA A 168 -10.78 -11.20 -28.57
CA ALA A 168 -12.16 -10.94 -28.95
C ALA A 168 -12.30 -10.57 -30.44
N LEU A 169 -11.39 -9.76 -30.99
CA LEU A 169 -11.35 -9.45 -32.42
C LEU A 169 -11.14 -10.69 -33.28
N LEU A 170 -10.24 -11.59 -32.88
CA LEU A 170 -10.00 -12.84 -33.60
C LEU A 170 -11.26 -13.73 -33.63
N ARG A 171 -11.97 -13.82 -32.51
CA ARG A 171 -13.26 -14.54 -32.43
C ARG A 171 -14.33 -13.90 -33.33
N LEU A 172 -14.41 -12.57 -33.35
CA LEU A 172 -15.35 -11.85 -34.22
C LEU A 172 -15.03 -12.08 -35.72
N ARG A 173 -13.76 -11.99 -36.11
CA ARG A 173 -13.31 -12.30 -37.48
C ARG A 173 -13.64 -13.73 -37.88
N ALA A 174 -13.44 -14.70 -36.99
CA ALA A 174 -13.79 -16.10 -37.24
C ALA A 174 -15.30 -16.29 -37.42
N ALA A 175 -16.12 -15.67 -36.57
CA ALA A 175 -17.58 -15.72 -36.66
C ALA A 175 -18.09 -15.09 -37.98
N LEU A 176 -17.52 -13.96 -38.39
CA LEU A 176 -17.84 -13.31 -39.66
C LEU A 176 -17.46 -14.17 -40.88
N ARG A 177 -16.31 -14.84 -40.85
CA ARG A 177 -15.93 -15.80 -41.90
C ARG A 177 -16.94 -16.95 -41.98
N SER A 178 -17.31 -17.55 -40.84
CA SER A 178 -18.32 -18.62 -40.80
C SER A 178 -19.68 -18.18 -41.36
N LEU A 179 -20.13 -16.95 -41.06
CA LEU A 179 -21.34 -16.36 -41.65
C LEU A 179 -21.21 -16.15 -43.17
N LYS A 180 -20.03 -15.74 -43.64
CA LYS A 180 -19.75 -15.59 -45.08
C LYS A 180 -19.80 -16.93 -45.80
N ASP A 181 -19.21 -17.98 -45.21
CA ASP A 181 -19.23 -19.33 -45.76
C ASP A 181 -20.65 -19.89 -45.79
N MET A 182 -21.46 -19.65 -44.75
CA MET A 182 -22.88 -20.00 -44.74
C MET A 182 -23.67 -19.28 -45.84
N LYS A 183 -23.39 -17.99 -46.10
CA LYS A 183 -24.01 -17.25 -47.21
C LYS A 183 -23.67 -17.89 -48.55
N LEU A 184 -22.41 -18.24 -48.79
CA LEU A 184 -21.98 -18.90 -50.02
C LEU A 184 -22.65 -20.27 -50.21
N ALA A 185 -22.77 -21.06 -49.14
CA ALA A 185 -23.47 -22.34 -49.18
C ALA A 185 -24.98 -22.20 -49.46
N LEU A 186 -25.61 -21.11 -49.01
CA LEU A 186 -27.00 -20.79 -49.37
C LEU A 186 -27.14 -20.35 -50.82
N ASP A 187 -26.18 -19.56 -51.33
CA ASP A 187 -26.14 -19.13 -52.73
C ASP A 187 -26.04 -20.34 -53.68
N GLU A 188 -25.18 -21.31 -53.35
CA GLU A 188 -25.04 -22.57 -54.10
C GLU A 188 -26.34 -23.41 -54.07
N LYS A 189 -27.01 -23.49 -52.92
CA LYS A 189 -28.31 -24.20 -52.81
C LYS A 189 -29.41 -23.53 -53.62
N LEU A 190 -29.46 -22.20 -53.61
CA LEU A 190 -30.42 -21.43 -54.41
C LEU A 190 -30.19 -21.65 -55.91
N GLU A 191 -28.94 -21.68 -56.35
CA GLU A 191 -28.57 -21.98 -57.74
C GLU A 191 -28.95 -23.41 -58.13
N ALA A 192 -28.70 -24.40 -57.26
CA ALA A 192 -29.09 -25.79 -57.50
C ALA A 192 -30.62 -25.98 -57.61
N ILE A 193 -31.40 -25.27 -56.78
CA ILE A 193 -32.87 -25.28 -56.85
C ILE A 193 -33.34 -24.61 -58.14
N SER A 194 -32.75 -23.48 -58.54
CA SER A 194 -33.09 -22.78 -59.78
C SER A 194 -32.80 -23.65 -61.03
N ASN A 195 -31.66 -24.33 -61.07
CA ASN A 195 -31.29 -25.24 -62.15
C ASN A 195 -32.22 -26.46 -62.21
N SER A 196 -32.62 -27.00 -61.06
CA SER A 196 -33.57 -28.12 -60.97
C SER A 196 -34.98 -27.73 -61.41
N ALA A 197 -35.40 -26.50 -61.12
CA ALA A 197 -36.69 -25.96 -61.55
C ALA A 197 -36.74 -25.78 -63.08
N ASN A 198 -35.68 -25.27 -63.70
CA ASN A 198 -35.60 -25.07 -65.15
C ASN A 198 -35.63 -26.40 -65.94
N ASN A 199 -35.01 -27.46 -65.42
CA ASN A 199 -34.96 -28.77 -66.08
C ASN A 199 -36.30 -29.56 -66.00
N ASN A 200 -37.18 -29.23 -65.06
CA ASN A 200 -38.46 -29.94 -64.87
C ASN A 200 -39.63 -29.38 -65.70
N VAL A 201 -39.42 -28.28 -66.43
CA VAL A 201 -40.46 -27.63 -67.27
C VAL A 201 -40.85 -28.48 -68.48
N ASP A 202 -39.98 -29.39 -68.93
CA ASP A 202 -40.19 -30.16 -70.17
C ASP A 202 -40.91 -31.52 -69.99
N THR A 203 -41.24 -31.95 -68.76
CA THR A 203 -41.83 -33.27 -68.49
C THR A 203 -43.14 -33.22 -67.66
N ASN A 204 -44.27 -33.46 -68.33
CA ASN A 204 -45.59 -33.91 -67.85
C ASN A 204 -46.37 -33.09 -66.77
N THR A 205 -47.66 -32.83 -67.02
CA THR A 205 -48.38 -31.63 -66.55
C THR A 205 -49.19 -31.72 -65.24
N ASN A 206 -49.37 -32.87 -64.59
CA ASN A 206 -50.26 -32.95 -63.40
C ASN A 206 -49.59 -33.31 -62.06
N THR A 207 -48.52 -34.12 -62.05
CA THR A 207 -47.76 -34.40 -60.80
C THR A 207 -46.79 -33.27 -60.42
N ASN A 208 -46.57 -32.35 -61.36
CA ASN A 208 -45.55 -31.31 -61.30
C ASN A 208 -46.02 -30.05 -60.54
N ILE A 209 -47.32 -29.90 -60.26
CA ILE A 209 -47.86 -28.68 -59.62
C ILE A 209 -47.50 -28.63 -58.13
N ASN A 210 -47.68 -29.73 -57.39
CA ASN A 210 -47.40 -29.77 -55.94
C ASN A 210 -45.89 -29.75 -55.64
N THR A 211 -45.05 -30.35 -56.48
CA THR A 211 -43.60 -30.31 -56.35
C THR A 211 -43.07 -28.89 -56.59
N ASN A 212 -43.61 -28.18 -57.58
CA ASN A 212 -43.19 -26.83 -57.93
C ASN A 212 -43.58 -25.78 -56.86
N ILE A 213 -44.72 -25.97 -56.18
CA ILE A 213 -45.12 -25.12 -55.03
C ILE A 213 -44.14 -25.29 -53.86
N ASN A 214 -43.74 -26.53 -53.54
CA ASN A 214 -42.80 -26.81 -52.45
C ASN A 214 -41.38 -26.30 -52.76
N THR A 215 -40.90 -26.45 -53.99
CA THR A 215 -39.58 -25.93 -54.39
C THR A 215 -39.55 -24.39 -54.37
N LYS A 216 -40.64 -23.74 -54.76
CA LYS A 216 -40.76 -22.28 -54.68
C LYS A 216 -40.77 -21.78 -53.23
N SER A 217 -41.52 -22.43 -52.35
CA SER A 217 -41.54 -22.08 -50.92
C SER A 217 -40.16 -22.21 -50.28
N MET A 218 -39.42 -23.28 -50.59
CA MET A 218 -38.05 -23.49 -50.09
C MET A 218 -37.06 -22.47 -50.67
N ALA A 219 -37.18 -22.11 -51.95
CA ALA A 219 -36.37 -21.07 -52.57
C ALA A 219 -36.61 -19.70 -51.91
N ASP A 220 -37.87 -19.35 -51.64
CA ASP A 220 -38.22 -18.09 -50.95
C ASP A 220 -37.66 -18.05 -49.52
N GLU A 221 -37.70 -19.17 -48.79
CA GLU A 221 -37.09 -19.27 -47.45
C GLU A 221 -35.56 -19.13 -47.48
N TYR A 222 -34.88 -19.80 -48.41
CA TYR A 222 -33.43 -19.68 -48.58
C TYR A 222 -33.01 -18.26 -48.99
N ALA A 223 -33.79 -17.59 -49.85
CA ALA A 223 -33.56 -16.20 -50.24
C ALA A 223 -33.68 -15.26 -49.03
N ARG A 224 -34.73 -15.41 -48.21
CA ARG A 224 -34.88 -14.63 -46.97
C ARG A 224 -33.74 -14.86 -45.99
N LEU A 225 -33.29 -16.11 -45.82
CA LEU A 225 -32.13 -16.44 -44.97
C LEU A 225 -30.84 -15.83 -45.51
N ARG A 226 -30.61 -15.87 -46.82
CA ARG A 226 -29.48 -15.21 -47.49
C ARG A 226 -29.46 -13.71 -47.21
N ASP A 227 -30.59 -13.04 -47.40
CA ASP A 227 -30.70 -11.59 -47.19
C ASP A 227 -30.49 -11.23 -45.72
N ALA A 228 -31.05 -12.02 -44.80
CA ALA A 228 -30.85 -11.84 -43.37
C ALA A 228 -29.37 -12.04 -42.94
N ILE A 229 -28.68 -13.03 -43.53
CA ILE A 229 -27.23 -13.21 -43.31
C ILE A 229 -26.44 -12.06 -43.94
N GLY A 230 -26.84 -11.57 -45.11
CA GLY A 230 -26.25 -10.40 -45.75
C GLY A 230 -26.28 -9.16 -44.85
N ALA A 231 -27.47 -8.82 -44.33
CA ALA A 231 -27.61 -7.69 -43.40
C ALA A 231 -26.77 -7.86 -42.11
N LYS A 232 -26.67 -9.09 -41.58
CA LYS A 232 -25.83 -9.40 -40.41
C LYS A 232 -24.33 -9.28 -40.72
N LEU A 233 -23.90 -9.68 -41.91
CA LEU A 233 -22.51 -9.52 -42.36
C LEU A 233 -22.15 -8.04 -42.50
N ASP A 234 -23.03 -7.22 -43.06
CA ASP A 234 -22.79 -5.78 -43.21
C ASP A 234 -22.70 -5.08 -41.84
N LEU A 235 -23.62 -5.40 -40.92
CA LEU A 235 -23.57 -4.90 -39.55
C LEU A 235 -22.29 -5.37 -38.83
N GLY A 236 -21.97 -6.65 -38.94
CA GLY A 236 -20.80 -7.22 -38.30
C GLY A 236 -19.48 -6.70 -38.86
N ALA A 237 -19.40 -6.36 -40.16
CA ALA A 237 -18.25 -5.69 -40.76
C ALA A 237 -18.04 -4.28 -40.19
N ARG A 238 -19.13 -3.51 -39.97
CA ARG A 238 -19.07 -2.20 -39.31
C ARG A 238 -18.61 -2.32 -37.85
N ILE A 239 -19.14 -3.30 -37.12
CA ILE A 239 -18.73 -3.59 -35.73
C ILE A 239 -17.25 -3.99 -35.69
N LEU A 240 -16.80 -4.83 -36.62
CA LEU A 240 -15.40 -5.25 -36.69
C LEU A 240 -14.47 -4.05 -36.92
N SER A 241 -14.78 -3.19 -37.88
CA SER A 241 -14.01 -1.97 -38.14
C SER A 241 -13.93 -1.06 -36.90
N ALA A 242 -15.06 -0.81 -36.23
CA ALA A 242 -15.10 -0.01 -35.00
C ALA A 242 -14.29 -0.66 -33.86
N ALA A 243 -14.39 -1.99 -33.72
CA ALA A 243 -13.65 -2.74 -32.71
C ALA A 243 -12.14 -2.73 -33.00
N GLU A 244 -11.72 -2.86 -34.25
CA GLU A 244 -10.30 -2.79 -34.66
C GLU A 244 -9.70 -1.42 -34.30
N ILE A 245 -10.43 -0.34 -34.54
CA ILE A 245 -10.01 1.01 -34.13
C ILE A 245 -9.91 1.12 -32.60
N ALA A 246 -10.88 0.57 -31.85
CA ALA A 246 -10.88 0.62 -30.40
C ALA A 246 -9.72 -0.18 -29.78
N VAL A 247 -9.43 -1.39 -30.29
CA VAL A 247 -8.28 -2.19 -29.85
C VAL A 247 -6.97 -1.52 -30.24
N PHE A 248 -6.88 -0.94 -31.44
CA PHE A 248 -5.70 -0.18 -31.84
C PHE A 248 -5.45 1.03 -30.93
N ARG A 249 -6.51 1.76 -30.54
CA ARG A 249 -6.42 2.83 -29.53
C ARG A 249 -5.92 2.30 -28.19
N LEU A 250 -6.50 1.21 -27.69
CA LEU A 250 -6.05 0.57 -26.44
C LEU A 250 -4.56 0.18 -26.51
N ALA A 251 -4.12 -0.39 -27.63
CA ALA A 251 -2.73 -0.76 -27.84
C ALA A 251 -1.80 0.48 -27.89
N CYS A 252 -2.21 1.58 -28.54
CA CYS A 252 -1.44 2.82 -28.58
C CYS A 252 -1.29 3.47 -27.18
N PHE A 253 -2.29 3.35 -26.31
CA PHE A 253 -2.23 3.91 -24.96
C PHE A 253 -1.68 2.95 -23.90
N GLU A 254 -1.42 1.67 -24.23
CA GLU A 254 -0.82 0.71 -23.27
C GLU A 254 0.54 1.18 -22.75
N PRO A 255 1.51 1.58 -23.62
CA PRO A 255 2.82 1.99 -23.15
C PRO A 255 2.73 3.19 -22.21
N LEU A 256 1.93 4.19 -22.60
CA LEU A 256 1.69 5.40 -21.81
C LEU A 256 1.11 5.06 -20.44
N ARG A 257 0.05 4.25 -20.38
CA ARG A 257 -0.57 3.85 -19.10
C ARG A 257 0.39 3.07 -18.22
N ARG A 258 1.25 2.22 -18.79
CA ARG A 258 2.29 1.50 -18.04
C ARG A 258 3.32 2.46 -17.46
N LEU A 259 3.81 3.40 -18.27
CA LEU A 259 4.76 4.43 -17.88
C LEU A 259 4.18 5.32 -16.77
N LEU A 260 2.93 5.74 -16.89
CA LEU A 260 2.23 6.50 -15.85
C LEU A 260 2.08 5.73 -14.54
N ARG A 261 2.23 4.41 -14.49
CA ARG A 261 2.23 3.68 -13.21
C ARG A 261 3.61 3.55 -12.60
N ARG A 262 4.67 3.61 -13.41
CA ARG A 262 6.08 3.54 -12.99
C ARG A 262 6.70 4.90 -12.71
N ARG A 263 5.87 5.93 -12.54
CA ARG A 263 6.33 7.29 -12.29
C ARG A 263 7.35 7.33 -11.12
N PRO A 264 8.43 8.14 -11.24
CA PRO A 264 9.45 8.29 -10.21
C PRO A 264 8.93 9.11 -9.01
N HIS A 265 7.85 8.65 -8.37
CA HIS A 265 7.24 9.31 -7.21
C HIS A 265 8.10 9.17 -5.94
N GLU A 266 8.87 8.10 -5.84
CA GLU A 266 9.72 7.85 -4.67
C GLU A 266 10.96 8.76 -4.67
N ALA A 267 11.56 9.02 -5.84
CA ALA A 267 12.58 10.05 -6.04
C ALA A 267 12.18 11.41 -5.47
N THR A 268 10.97 11.87 -5.76
CA THR A 268 10.52 13.22 -5.39
C THR A 268 10.10 13.30 -3.93
N ALA A 269 9.58 12.21 -3.35
CA ALA A 269 9.25 12.14 -1.93
C ALA A 269 10.48 12.34 -1.03
N GLY A 270 11.66 11.86 -1.45
CA GLY A 270 12.92 12.03 -0.74
C GLY A 270 13.39 13.48 -0.61
N LEU A 271 13.08 14.33 -1.60
CA LEU A 271 13.49 15.73 -1.62
C LEU A 271 12.86 16.55 -0.48
N SER A 272 11.59 16.28 -0.15
CA SER A 272 10.87 16.99 0.93
C SER A 272 11.33 16.62 2.35
N ARG A 273 12.04 15.48 2.50
CA ARG A 273 12.48 14.95 3.80
C ARG A 273 13.92 15.28 4.15
N ALA A 274 14.71 15.77 3.20
CA ALA A 274 16.12 16.10 3.40
C ALA A 274 16.25 17.24 4.43
N ARG A 275 17.08 17.05 5.46
CA ARG A 275 17.30 18.03 6.53
C ARG A 275 18.65 18.73 6.41
N THR A 276 19.59 18.11 5.69
CA THR A 276 20.95 18.62 5.50
C THR A 276 21.26 18.81 4.02
N ALA A 277 22.23 19.66 3.71
CA ALA A 277 22.66 19.89 2.33
C ALA A 277 23.23 18.61 1.66
N SER A 278 23.92 17.76 2.43
CA SER A 278 24.44 16.47 1.96
C SER A 278 23.32 15.45 1.69
N GLU A 279 22.30 15.39 2.55
CA GLU A 279 21.11 14.57 2.30
C GLU A 279 20.36 15.04 1.05
N LEU A 280 20.20 16.36 0.91
CA LEU A 280 19.52 16.96 -0.24
C LEU A 280 20.27 16.63 -1.54
N ALA A 281 21.60 16.76 -1.56
CA ALA A 281 22.42 16.36 -2.70
C ALA A 281 22.22 14.88 -3.06
N ALA A 282 22.27 13.98 -2.08
CA ALA A 282 22.06 12.55 -2.29
C ALA A 282 20.63 12.19 -2.72
N CYS A 283 19.63 12.96 -2.32
CA CYS A 283 18.25 12.82 -2.81
C CYS A 283 18.10 13.33 -4.24
N ILE A 284 18.77 14.43 -4.61
CA ILE A 284 18.77 14.96 -5.98
C ILE A 284 19.47 14.00 -6.93
N ASP A 285 20.62 13.44 -6.55
CA ASP A 285 21.34 12.45 -7.37
C ASP A 285 20.46 11.22 -7.65
N ARG A 286 19.81 10.68 -6.61
CA ARG A 286 18.84 9.57 -6.79
C ARG A 286 17.66 9.96 -7.67
N ALA A 287 17.13 11.18 -7.53
CA ALA A 287 16.04 11.66 -8.37
C ALA A 287 16.46 11.78 -9.84
N ILE A 288 17.68 12.25 -10.10
CA ILE A 288 18.26 12.31 -11.45
C ILE A 288 18.36 10.91 -12.05
N ASP A 289 18.93 9.95 -11.31
CA ASP A 289 19.12 8.57 -11.79
C ASP A 289 17.77 7.88 -12.08
N GLU A 290 16.77 8.06 -11.21
CA GLU A 290 15.42 7.52 -11.40
C GLU A 290 14.72 8.14 -12.61
N ILE A 291 14.82 9.46 -12.80
CA ILE A 291 14.24 10.15 -13.97
C ILE A 291 14.94 9.70 -15.25
N GLN A 292 16.27 9.56 -15.27
CA GLN A 292 16.99 9.05 -16.44
C GLN A 292 16.58 7.62 -16.79
N THR A 293 16.41 6.76 -15.78
CA THR A 293 15.90 5.40 -15.98
C THR A 293 14.50 5.43 -16.59
N PHE A 294 13.62 6.29 -16.09
CA PHE A 294 12.26 6.48 -16.61
C PHE A 294 12.26 6.97 -18.06
N LEU A 295 13.12 7.93 -18.42
CA LEU A 295 13.28 8.39 -19.80
C LEU A 295 13.73 7.26 -20.73
N GLY A 296 14.62 6.37 -20.27
CA GLY A 296 14.98 5.15 -21.02
C GLY A 296 13.79 4.20 -21.23
N GLU A 297 12.86 4.13 -20.28
CA GLU A 297 11.61 3.38 -20.46
C GLU A 297 10.66 4.04 -21.48
N LEU A 298 10.64 5.38 -21.58
CA LEU A 298 9.86 6.11 -22.61
C LEU A 298 10.32 5.73 -24.02
N ASP A 299 11.62 5.60 -24.24
CA ASP A 299 12.18 5.14 -25.54
C ASP A 299 11.71 3.73 -25.89
N GLY A 300 11.68 2.83 -24.90
CA GLY A 300 11.05 1.52 -25.05
C GLY A 300 9.57 1.61 -25.41
N GLY A 301 8.84 2.59 -24.87
CA GLY A 301 7.46 2.89 -25.24
C GLY A 301 7.33 3.36 -26.69
N ARG A 302 8.23 4.23 -27.17
CA ARG A 302 8.25 4.67 -28.59
C ARG A 302 8.51 3.51 -29.55
N ALA A 303 9.45 2.63 -29.23
CA ALA A 303 9.71 1.44 -30.03
C ALA A 303 8.46 0.54 -30.15
N VAL A 304 7.65 0.42 -29.09
CA VAL A 304 6.37 -0.30 -29.12
C VAL A 304 5.36 0.41 -30.03
N LEU A 305 5.24 1.74 -29.94
CA LEU A 305 4.37 2.52 -30.83
C LEU A 305 4.79 2.40 -32.30
N ASP A 306 6.09 2.40 -32.58
CA ASP A 306 6.62 2.22 -33.94
C ASP A 306 6.27 0.85 -34.50
N ALA A 307 6.38 -0.21 -33.69
CA ALA A 307 5.95 -1.55 -34.08
C ALA A 307 4.42 -1.66 -34.30
N LEU A 308 3.62 -0.80 -33.64
CA LEU A 308 2.17 -0.73 -33.87
C LEU A 308 1.81 0.00 -35.16
N ALA A 309 2.68 0.88 -35.68
CA ALA A 309 2.43 1.60 -36.93
C ALA A 309 2.16 0.64 -38.10
N ASP A 310 2.88 -0.48 -38.15
CA ASP A 310 2.72 -1.52 -39.17
C ASP A 310 1.40 -2.30 -39.06
N ARG A 311 0.73 -2.21 -37.90
CA ARG A 311 -0.54 -2.91 -37.61
C ARG A 311 -1.77 -1.99 -37.69
N ARG A 312 -1.60 -0.80 -38.25
CA ARG A 312 -2.67 0.21 -38.37
C ARG A 312 -3.87 -0.36 -39.14
N PRO A 313 -5.10 -0.26 -38.62
CA PRO A 313 -6.30 -0.64 -39.36
C PRO A 313 -6.47 0.21 -40.62
N GLU A 314 -6.72 -0.44 -41.77
CA GLU A 314 -6.97 0.24 -43.05
C GLU A 314 -8.23 1.13 -42.98
N ALA A 315 -9.20 0.74 -42.16
CA ALA A 315 -10.48 1.43 -41.99
C ALA A 315 -10.40 2.70 -41.14
N SER A 316 -9.22 3.33 -41.00
CA SER A 316 -9.06 4.62 -40.33
C SER A 316 -9.92 5.66 -41.05
N VAL A 317 -11.15 5.81 -40.56
CA VAL A 317 -12.23 6.61 -41.15
C VAL A 317 -11.69 7.99 -41.52
N GLU A 318 -11.72 8.32 -42.82
CA GLU A 318 -11.48 9.68 -43.31
C GLU A 318 -12.42 10.62 -42.53
N GLY A 319 -11.84 11.45 -41.65
CA GLY A 319 -12.60 12.38 -40.79
C GLY A 319 -12.54 12.09 -39.28
N ALA A 320 -11.93 11.00 -38.83
CA ALA A 320 -11.56 10.86 -37.41
C ALA A 320 -10.39 11.82 -37.11
N SER A 321 -10.73 12.99 -36.54
CA SER A 321 -9.83 14.11 -36.23
C SER A 321 -8.49 13.70 -35.60
N ASP A 322 -8.47 12.66 -34.76
CA ASP A 322 -7.31 12.33 -33.95
C ASP A 322 -6.80 10.91 -34.26
N ASP A 323 -5.69 10.85 -35.00
CA ASP A 323 -4.90 9.64 -35.20
C ASP A 323 -4.32 9.19 -33.85
N PRO A 324 -4.78 8.06 -33.27
CA PRO A 324 -4.41 7.70 -31.90
C PRO A 324 -2.93 7.37 -31.75
N LEU A 325 -2.27 6.94 -32.81
CA LEU A 325 -0.83 6.72 -32.79
C LEU A 325 -0.07 8.04 -32.71
N LYS A 326 -0.50 9.06 -33.48
CA LYS A 326 0.09 10.40 -33.42
C LYS A 326 -0.15 11.05 -32.07
N LEU A 327 -1.36 10.89 -31.52
CA LEU A 327 -1.70 11.40 -30.19
C LEU A 327 -0.84 10.75 -29.11
N ALA A 328 -0.74 9.42 -29.10
CA ALA A 328 0.11 8.71 -28.14
C ALA A 328 1.59 9.11 -28.24
N ARG A 329 2.11 9.31 -29.46
CA ARG A 329 3.48 9.83 -29.67
C ARG A 329 3.64 11.24 -29.09
N ALA A 330 2.72 12.14 -29.42
CA ALA A 330 2.75 13.51 -28.90
C ALA A 330 2.69 13.55 -27.37
N GLU A 331 1.93 12.66 -26.74
CA GLU A 331 1.89 12.52 -25.28
C GLU A 331 3.23 12.01 -24.72
N ILE A 332 3.88 11.02 -25.35
CA ILE A 332 5.21 10.57 -24.92
C ILE A 332 6.23 11.72 -25.03
N ASP A 333 6.24 12.44 -26.16
CA ASP A 333 7.16 13.55 -26.40
C ASP A 333 6.93 14.69 -25.40
N ALA A 334 5.67 14.98 -25.05
CA ALA A 334 5.33 15.97 -24.03
C ALA A 334 5.83 15.55 -22.64
N VAL A 335 5.66 14.28 -22.27
CA VAL A 335 6.15 13.73 -21.00
C VAL A 335 7.68 13.74 -20.96
N GLU A 336 8.35 13.35 -22.04
CA GLU A 336 9.81 13.39 -22.14
C GLU A 336 10.33 14.83 -21.98
N ALA A 337 9.79 15.78 -22.74
CA ALA A 337 10.20 17.18 -22.66
C ALA A 337 10.03 17.74 -21.23
N ALA A 338 8.94 17.36 -20.57
CA ALA A 338 8.71 17.69 -19.18
C ALA A 338 9.81 17.14 -18.26
N TYR A 339 10.12 15.86 -18.33
CA TYR A 339 11.16 15.26 -17.48
C TYR A 339 12.57 15.75 -17.80
N HIS A 340 12.88 16.11 -19.05
CA HIS A 340 14.14 16.80 -19.37
C HIS A 340 14.26 18.16 -18.71
N ALA A 341 13.20 18.98 -18.72
CA ALA A 341 13.21 20.27 -18.02
C ALA A 341 13.44 20.10 -16.51
N VAL A 342 12.86 19.05 -15.91
CA VAL A 342 13.11 18.69 -14.51
C VAL A 342 14.58 18.30 -14.29
N LEU A 343 15.17 17.49 -15.17
CA LEU A 343 16.57 17.08 -15.09
C LEU A 343 17.53 18.27 -15.17
N GLU A 344 17.30 19.19 -16.11
CA GLU A 344 18.12 20.39 -16.26
C GLU A 344 18.12 21.21 -14.96
N ARG A 345 16.93 21.43 -14.38
CA ARG A 345 16.80 22.17 -13.13
C ARG A 345 17.40 21.43 -11.94
N ALA A 346 17.21 20.12 -11.85
CA ALA A 346 17.85 19.29 -10.83
C ALA A 346 19.38 19.38 -10.93
N GLY A 347 19.93 19.40 -12.15
CA GLY A 347 21.35 19.62 -12.43
C GLY A 347 21.85 20.97 -11.93
N VAL A 348 21.10 22.06 -12.17
CA VAL A 348 21.43 23.39 -11.65
C VAL A 348 21.42 23.42 -10.13
N VAL A 349 20.39 22.86 -9.49
CA VAL A 349 20.29 22.80 -8.02
C VAL A 349 21.44 21.98 -7.42
N ARG A 350 21.77 20.83 -8.03
CA ARG A 350 22.92 20.00 -7.65
C ARG A 350 24.22 20.79 -7.71
N ALA A 351 24.48 21.48 -8.83
CA ALA A 351 25.69 22.29 -9.00
C ALA A 351 25.79 23.40 -7.94
N LYS A 352 24.67 24.08 -7.63
CA LYS A 352 24.61 25.09 -6.57
C LYS A 352 24.92 24.52 -5.18
N ILE A 353 24.40 23.33 -4.84
CA ILE A 353 24.67 22.67 -3.55
C ILE A 353 26.15 22.27 -3.46
N MET A 354 26.71 21.69 -4.53
CA MET A 354 28.12 21.30 -4.58
C MET A 354 29.06 22.50 -4.47
N ALA A 355 28.75 23.60 -5.17
CA ALA A 355 29.49 24.85 -5.05
C ALA A 355 29.50 25.35 -3.61
N ARG A 356 28.32 25.40 -2.95
CA ARG A 356 28.22 25.82 -1.54
C ARG A 356 29.05 24.94 -0.61
N ALA A 357 28.96 23.61 -0.77
CA ALA A 357 29.76 22.69 0.03
C ALA A 357 31.26 22.90 -0.17
N GLY A 358 31.70 23.13 -1.42
CA GLY A 358 33.07 23.49 -1.73
C GLY A 358 33.50 24.81 -1.09
N MET A 359 32.63 25.82 -1.11
CA MET A 359 32.92 27.11 -0.48
C MET A 359 33.04 27.00 1.03
N GLU A 360 32.14 26.26 1.69
CA GLU A 360 32.26 25.98 3.14
C GLU A 360 33.57 25.25 3.48
N GLN A 361 34.07 24.37 2.60
CA GLN A 361 35.38 23.74 2.76
C GLN A 361 36.52 24.75 2.62
N VAL A 362 36.44 25.67 1.64
CA VAL A 362 37.42 26.75 1.47
C VAL A 362 37.42 27.67 2.70
N THR A 363 36.27 28.12 3.17
CA THR A 363 36.15 28.97 4.37
C THR A 363 36.74 28.27 5.60
N ARG A 364 36.49 26.96 5.79
CA ARG A 364 37.10 26.17 6.88
C ARG A 364 38.62 26.06 6.73
N ALA A 365 39.12 25.81 5.53
CA ALA A 365 40.56 25.71 5.27
C ALA A 365 41.28 27.05 5.53
N VAL A 366 40.68 28.17 5.09
CA VAL A 366 41.19 29.52 5.33
C VAL A 366 41.15 29.87 6.82
N GLY A 367 40.08 29.50 7.53
CA GLY A 367 40.00 29.65 8.97
C GLY A 367 41.10 28.87 9.72
N ALA A 368 41.33 27.61 9.34
CA ALA A 368 42.40 26.79 9.92
C ALA A 368 43.79 27.34 9.59
N LEU A 369 44.00 27.84 8.37
CA LEU A 369 45.25 28.49 7.96
C LEU A 369 45.49 29.77 8.76
N SER A 370 44.45 30.59 8.97
CA SER A 370 44.52 31.81 9.80
C SER A 370 44.89 31.50 11.25
N GLU A 371 44.35 30.42 11.81
CA GLU A 371 44.68 29.99 13.17
C GLU A 371 46.13 29.48 13.28
N SER A 372 46.60 28.73 12.28
CA SER A 372 47.99 28.28 12.19
C SER A 372 48.98 29.44 11.96
N ALA A 373 48.62 30.41 11.12
CA ALA A 373 49.41 31.60 10.80
C ALA A 373 49.62 32.51 12.02
N ARG A 374 48.62 32.63 12.90
CA ARG A 374 48.74 33.33 14.19
C ARG A 374 49.82 32.73 15.10
N GLY A 375 50.16 31.45 14.93
CA GLY A 375 51.26 30.80 15.63
C GLY A 375 52.64 30.98 14.98
N THR A 376 52.72 31.48 13.74
CA THR A 376 53.95 31.45 12.91
C THR A 376 54.46 32.82 12.45
N ALA A 377 53.92 33.94 12.94
CA ALA A 377 54.35 35.31 12.59
C ALA A 377 54.34 35.59 11.07
N LEU A 378 53.30 35.10 10.37
CA LEU A 378 52.99 35.49 9.00
C LEU A 378 52.45 36.93 8.94
N ASP A 379 52.63 37.60 7.80
CA ASP A 379 52.17 38.97 7.57
C ASP A 379 50.62 39.05 7.58
N ASP A 380 50.08 39.79 8.55
CA ASP A 380 48.63 39.99 8.74
C ASP A 380 47.97 40.63 7.51
N GLY A 381 48.72 41.35 6.67
CA GLY A 381 48.22 42.00 5.46
C GLY A 381 47.73 41.02 4.38
N GLU A 382 48.54 40.00 4.07
CA GLU A 382 48.19 38.98 3.05
C GLU A 382 47.02 38.10 3.50
N LEU A 383 46.98 37.77 4.80
CA LEU A 383 45.89 36.99 5.38
C LEU A 383 44.56 37.74 5.31
N ARG A 384 44.58 39.07 5.51
CA ARG A 384 43.39 39.93 5.38
C ARG A 384 42.86 39.98 3.95
N LEU A 385 43.75 40.09 2.96
CA LEU A 385 43.35 40.10 1.54
C LEU A 385 42.68 38.78 1.15
N LEU A 386 43.20 37.63 1.63
CA LEU A 386 42.58 36.32 1.40
C LEU A 386 41.20 36.21 2.06
N LEU A 387 41.05 36.70 3.30
CA LEU A 387 39.75 36.70 4.00
C LEU A 387 38.73 37.61 3.31
N ASP A 388 39.14 38.78 2.82
CA ASP A 388 38.28 39.70 2.08
C ASP A 388 37.84 39.10 0.74
N GLU A 389 38.72 38.38 0.04
CA GLU A 389 38.36 37.71 -1.22
C GLU A 389 37.39 36.54 -0.98
N VAL A 390 37.59 35.76 0.09
CA VAL A 390 36.66 34.71 0.52
C VAL A 390 35.30 35.29 0.90
N ALA A 391 35.28 36.39 1.66
CA ALA A 391 34.04 37.08 2.03
C ALA A 391 33.31 37.65 0.80
N ARG A 392 34.06 38.20 -0.18
CA ARG A 392 33.49 38.69 -1.45
C ARG A 392 32.91 37.55 -2.27
N ALA A 393 33.60 36.42 -2.33
CA ALA A 393 33.12 35.22 -3.01
C ALA A 393 31.93 34.57 -2.27
N GLU A 394 31.90 34.54 -0.94
CA GLU A 394 30.73 34.13 -0.15
C GLU A 394 29.53 35.05 -0.41
N SER A 395 29.75 36.36 -0.47
CA SER A 395 28.71 37.34 -0.77
C SER A 395 28.14 37.14 -2.18
N ALA A 396 28.99 36.96 -3.20
CA ALA A 396 28.56 36.63 -4.56
C ALA A 396 27.80 35.29 -4.65
N MET A 397 28.22 34.30 -3.86
CA MET A 397 27.54 33.01 -3.78
C MET A 397 26.22 33.07 -3.00
N SER A 398 26.10 33.95 -2.00
CA SER A 398 24.85 34.13 -1.25
C SER A 398 23.70 34.64 -2.13
N ILE A 399 24.02 35.43 -3.16
CA ILE A 399 23.07 35.94 -4.16
C ILE A 399 22.62 34.84 -5.14
N THR A 400 23.46 33.83 -5.37
CA THR A 400 23.19 32.73 -6.32
C THR A 400 22.79 31.41 -5.62
N ALA A 401 22.86 31.39 -4.29
CA ALA A 401 22.49 30.26 -3.46
C ALA A 401 21.07 29.78 -3.82
N PRO A 402 20.82 28.46 -3.84
CA PRO A 402 19.50 27.97 -4.10
C PRO A 402 18.62 28.46 -2.94
N SER A 403 17.72 29.39 -3.25
CA SER A 403 16.81 29.88 -2.25
C SER A 403 15.98 28.68 -1.76
N ASN A 404 15.48 28.70 -0.52
CA ASN A 404 14.47 27.71 -0.13
C ASN A 404 13.27 27.71 -1.10
N GLY A 405 13.05 28.82 -1.84
CA GLY A 405 12.12 28.93 -2.94
C GLY A 405 12.49 28.13 -4.20
N ASP A 406 13.78 27.93 -4.50
CA ASP A 406 14.23 27.15 -5.67
C ASP A 406 13.94 25.66 -5.46
N VAL A 407 14.26 25.15 -4.26
CA VAL A 407 14.01 23.75 -3.87
C VAL A 407 12.51 23.51 -3.69
N ARG A 408 11.79 24.44 -3.06
CA ARG A 408 10.33 24.37 -2.95
C ARG A 408 9.67 24.44 -4.32
N GLY A 409 10.13 25.33 -5.21
CA GLY A 409 9.63 25.46 -6.57
C GLY A 409 9.86 24.20 -7.40
N LEU A 410 11.01 23.54 -7.25
CA LEU A 410 11.28 22.24 -7.90
C LEU A 410 10.37 21.14 -7.35
N THR A 411 10.21 21.09 -6.02
CA THR A 411 9.31 20.12 -5.37
C THR A 411 7.85 20.36 -5.77
N GLU A 412 7.43 21.62 -5.84
CA GLU A 412 6.07 22.02 -6.21
C GLU A 412 5.80 21.79 -7.70
N ALA A 413 6.78 22.02 -8.57
CA ALA A 413 6.74 21.68 -9.99
C ALA A 413 6.59 20.17 -10.18
N LEU A 414 7.37 19.37 -9.46
CA LEU A 414 7.31 17.90 -9.48
C LEU A 414 6.00 17.35 -8.92
N VAL A 415 5.45 17.98 -7.87
CA VAL A 415 4.16 17.58 -7.28
C VAL A 415 3.00 17.99 -8.17
N ARG A 416 3.01 19.20 -8.74
CA ARG A 416 2.00 19.63 -9.72
C ARG A 416 2.10 18.80 -11.01
N SER A 417 3.30 18.46 -11.45
CA SER A 417 3.47 17.62 -12.64
C SER A 417 2.96 16.20 -12.41
N ALA A 418 3.25 15.63 -11.24
CA ALA A 418 2.69 14.36 -10.83
C ALA A 418 1.15 14.39 -10.75
N ALA A 419 0.57 15.47 -10.21
CA ALA A 419 -0.88 15.63 -10.04
C ALA A 419 -1.63 15.85 -11.36
N ALA A 420 -1.10 16.65 -12.29
CA ALA A 420 -1.74 16.88 -13.58
C ALA A 420 -1.64 15.65 -14.51
N LEU A 421 -0.63 14.80 -14.33
CA LEU A 421 -0.58 13.48 -14.98
C LEU A 421 -1.57 12.47 -14.36
N ASP A 422 -1.92 12.61 -13.07
CA ASP A 422 -2.96 11.78 -12.43
C ASP A 422 -4.36 12.09 -12.96
N THR A 423 -4.64 13.35 -13.27
CA THR A 423 -5.90 13.74 -13.93
C THR A 423 -5.92 13.34 -15.42
N ALA A 424 -4.77 13.29 -16.09
CA ALA A 424 -4.65 12.79 -17.48
C ALA A 424 -4.93 11.30 -17.62
N GLY A 425 -4.59 10.50 -16.60
CA GLY A 425 -4.95 9.08 -16.53
C GLY A 425 -6.46 8.80 -16.58
N ALA A 426 -7.30 9.80 -16.30
CA ALA A 426 -8.76 9.70 -16.38
C ALA A 426 -9.33 9.90 -17.80
N GLY A 427 -8.47 10.13 -18.81
CA GLY A 427 -8.87 10.22 -20.22
C GLY A 427 -9.24 11.62 -20.70
N ASP A 428 -8.97 12.67 -19.92
CA ASP A 428 -9.19 14.06 -20.31
C ASP A 428 -7.88 14.68 -20.84
N SER A 429 -7.78 14.85 -22.16
CA SER A 429 -6.64 15.49 -22.84
C SER A 429 -6.38 16.93 -22.37
N VAL A 430 -7.39 17.59 -21.81
CA VAL A 430 -7.32 18.94 -21.22
C VAL A 430 -6.32 19.02 -20.08
N SER A 431 -6.15 17.94 -19.31
CA SER A 431 -5.28 17.92 -18.13
C SER A 431 -3.77 17.87 -18.45
N LEU A 432 -3.40 17.37 -19.64
CA LEU A 432 -2.02 17.29 -20.09
C LEU A 432 -1.55 18.62 -20.69
N ASP A 433 -2.45 19.39 -21.30
CA ASP A 433 -2.17 20.77 -21.71
C ASP A 433 -1.97 21.69 -20.50
N GLU A 434 -2.75 21.50 -19.43
CA GLU A 434 -2.53 22.18 -18.15
C GLU A 434 -1.22 21.78 -17.47
N LEU A 435 -0.80 20.52 -17.58
CA LEU A 435 0.53 20.05 -17.15
C LEU A 435 1.65 20.79 -17.89
N VAL A 436 1.61 20.77 -19.23
CA VAL A 436 2.63 21.39 -20.07
C VAL A 436 2.67 22.91 -19.84
N LYS A 437 1.51 23.53 -19.64
CA LYS A 437 1.40 24.96 -19.30
C LYS A 437 1.97 25.25 -17.90
N ALA A 438 1.60 24.49 -16.88
CA ALA A 438 2.11 24.65 -15.52
C ALA A 438 3.63 24.43 -15.45
N MET A 439 4.17 23.55 -16.28
CA MET A 439 5.61 23.32 -16.37
C MET A 439 6.34 24.40 -17.16
N ARG A 440 5.73 24.95 -18.23
CA ARG A 440 6.27 26.10 -18.96
C ARG A 440 6.24 27.39 -18.17
N GLU A 441 5.22 27.63 -17.34
CA GLU A 441 5.13 28.82 -16.48
C GLU A 441 6.18 28.85 -15.36
N ILE A 442 6.91 27.75 -15.17
CA ILE A 442 7.97 27.60 -14.16
C ILE A 442 9.37 27.82 -14.77
N GLY A 443 9.48 27.79 -16.10
CA GLY A 443 10.67 28.19 -16.86
C GLY A 443 10.62 29.68 -17.21
#